data_AF-A0A101HUB4-F1
#
_entry.id   AF-A0A101HUB4-F1
#
_cell.length_a   1.000
_cell.length_b   1.000
_cell.length_c   1.000
_cell.angle_alpha   90.00
_cell.angle_beta   90.00
_cell.angle_gamma   90.00
#
_symmetry.space_group_name_H-M   'P 1'
#
loop_
_entity.id
_entity.type
_entity.pdbx_description
1 polymer ?
#
loop_
_entity_poly.entity_id
_entity_poly.type
_entity_poly.pdbx_seq_one_letter_code
_entity_poly.pdbx_strand_id
1 'polypeptide(L)' 'MNYDVIVVGGGPAGCKAAGLIAGRGFKVLVAEEHERIGEPVQCAGLLSPRTL' A
#
# COMPACT_ATOMS: atom_id res chain seq x y z
N MET A 1 -8.34 16.11 -9.38
CA MET A 1 -7.17 15.21 -9.23
C MET A 1 -7.35 14.04 -10.19
N ASN A 2 -6.35 13.71 -11.00
CA ASN A 2 -6.38 12.51 -11.85
C ASN A 2 -5.36 11.49 -11.33
N TYR A 3 -5.76 10.22 -11.20
CA TYR A 3 -4.94 9.06 -10.85
C TYR A 3 -5.24 7.95 -11.85
N ASP A 4 -4.25 7.13 -12.17
CA ASP A 4 -4.43 5.98 -13.06
C ASP A 4 -4.95 4.77 -12.28
N VAL A 5 -4.56 4.64 -11.02
CA VAL A 5 -4.95 3.56 -10.11
C VAL A 5 -5.22 4.09 -8.71
N ILE A 6 -6.25 3.56 -8.06
CA ILE A 6 -6.53 3.77 -6.64
C ILE A 6 -6.43 2.42 -5.93
N VAL A 7 -5.62 2.36 -4.88
CA VAL A 7 -5.49 1.20 -3.98
C VAL A 7 -6.18 1.55 -2.67
N VAL A 8 -7.16 0.75 -2.27
CA VAL A 8 -7.87 0.92 -0.99
C VAL A 8 -7.27 -0.05 0.03
N GLY A 9 -6.78 0.50 1.15
CA GLY A 9 -6.04 -0.20 2.20
C GLY A 9 -4.52 0.01 2.09
N GLY A 10 -3.93 0.61 3.11
CA GLY A 10 -2.50 0.85 3.32
C GLY A 10 -1.79 -0.28 4.09
N GLY A 11 -2.36 -1.48 4.12
CA GLY A 11 -1.68 -2.65 4.66
C GLY A 11 -0.51 -3.13 3.78
N PRO A 12 0.26 -4.15 4.20
CA PRO A 12 1.41 -4.66 3.46
C PRO A 12 1.09 -5.02 1.99
N ALA A 13 -0.07 -5.64 1.74
CA ALA A 13 -0.50 -5.98 0.39
C ALA A 13 -0.79 -4.74 -0.47
N GLY A 14 -1.51 -3.76 0.09
CA GLY A 14 -1.86 -2.54 -0.61
C GLY A 14 -0.64 -1.67 -0.91
N CYS A 15 0.24 -1.47 0.07
CA CYS A 15 1.51 -0.75 -0.13
C CYS A 15 2.41 -1.44 -1.16
N LYS A 16 2.51 -2.77 -1.13
CA LYS A 16 3.31 -3.52 -2.12
C LYS A 16 2.74 -3.37 -3.52
N ALA A 17 1.43 -3.54 -3.68
CA ALA A 17 0.75 -3.36 -4.97
C ALA A 17 0.93 -1.94 -5.50
N ALA A 18 0.68 -0.93 -4.66
CA ALA A 18 0.85 0.47 -5.02
C ALA A 18 2.28 0.79 -5.45
N GLY A 19 3.28 0.31 -4.70
CA GLY A 19 4.70 0.50 -5.04
C GLY A 19 5.09 -0.14 -6.37
N LEU A 20 4.63 -1.37 -6.64
CA LEU A 20 4.89 -2.05 -7.91
C LEU A 20 4.26 -1.33 -9.11
N ILE A 21 3.05 -0.81 -8.95
CA ILE A 21 2.32 -0.08 -10.00
C ILE A 21 2.97 1.29 -10.23
N ALA A 22 3.28 2.03 -9.15
CA ALA A 22 3.97 3.32 -9.23
C ALA A 22 5.37 3.18 -9.85
N GLY A 23 6.09 2.10 -9.53
CA GLY A 23 7.40 1.78 -10.14
C GLY A 23 7.34 1.53 -11.65
N ARG A 24 6.16 1.32 -12.23
CA ARG A 24 5.94 1.23 -13.68
C ARG A 24 5.53 2.57 -14.33
N GLY A 25 5.52 3.66 -13.56
CA GLY A 25 5.24 5.02 -14.07
C GLY A 25 3.79 5.46 -13.97
N PHE A 26 2.91 4.68 -13.35
CA PHE A 26 1.51 5.07 -13.13
C PHE A 26 1.37 5.98 -11.91
N LYS A 27 0.41 6.91 -11.97
CA LYS A 27 0.05 7.76 -10.84
C LYS A 27 -0.94 7.04 -9.94
N VAL A 28 -0.47 6.57 -8.79
CA VAL A 28 -1.24 5.76 -7.84
C VAL A 28 -1.66 6.57 -6.62
N LEU A 29 -2.91 6.44 -6.18
CA LEU A 29 -3.39 6.89 -4.87
C LEU A 29 -3.56 5.68 -3.95
N VAL A 30 -3.06 5.77 -2.72
CA VAL A 30 -3.39 4.81 -1.65
C VAL A 30 -4.35 5.52 -0.69
N ALA A 31 -5.51 4.92 -0.45
CA ALA A 31 -6.50 5.41 0.51
C ALA A 31 -6.54 4.46 1.72
N GLU A 32 -6.30 5.00 2.91
CA GLU A 32 -6.32 4.28 4.18
C GLU A 32 -7.31 4.98 5.12
N GLU A 33 -8.12 4.21 5.85
CA GLU A 33 -9.13 4.76 6.76
C GLU A 33 -8.51 5.27 8.07
N HIS A 34 -7.36 4.70 8.45
CA HIS A 34 -6.63 5.07 9.65
C HIS A 34 -5.74 6.31 9.43
N GLU A 35 -5.53 7.09 10.49
CA GLU A 35 -4.66 8.28 10.44
C GLU A 35 -3.21 7.94 10.07
N ARG A 36 -2.76 6.71 10.37
CA ARG A 36 -1.41 6.22 10.08
C ARG A 36 -1.48 4.89 9.35
N ILE A 37 -0.77 4.81 8.23
CA ILE A 37 -0.59 3.58 7.46
C ILE A 37 0.05 2.51 8.35
N GLY A 38 -0.53 1.31 8.34
CA GLY A 38 -0.04 0.17 9.11
C GLY A 38 -0.56 0.11 10.56
N GLU A 39 -1.43 1.04 10.97
CA GLU A 39 -2.10 1.03 12.26
C GLU A 39 -3.61 0.76 12.10
N PRO A 40 -4.25 0.01 13.02
CA PRO A 40 -3.62 -0.83 14.02
C PRO A 40 -2.91 -2.00 13.35
N VAL A 41 -1.92 -2.57 14.04
CA VAL A 41 -1.21 -3.76 13.55
C VAL A 41 -2.16 -4.96 13.65
N GLN A 42 -2.87 -5.27 12.56
CA GLN A 42 -3.81 -6.39 12.49
C GLN A 42 -3.11 -7.72 12.13
N CYS A 43 -1.93 -7.66 11.53
CA CYS A 43 -1.07 -8.82 11.29
C CYS A 43 -0.06 -8.99 12.44
N ALA A 44 0.55 -10.16 12.60
CA ALA A 44 1.62 -10.37 13.61
C ALA A 44 2.92 -9.58 13.32
N GLY A 45 2.95 -8.70 12.32
CA GLY A 45 4.14 -7.93 11.93
C GLY A 45 5.22 -8.74 11.21
N LEU A 46 4.92 -9.96 10.77
CA LEU A 46 5.89 -10.86 10.14
C LEU A 46 6.00 -10.59 8.64
N LEU A 47 7.05 -9.86 8.24
CA LEU A 47 7.45 -9.67 6.84
C LEU A 47 8.79 -10.37 6.59
N SER A 48 8.86 -11.16 5.52
CA SER A 48 10.12 -11.80 5.09
C SER A 48 10.90 -10.90 4.13
N PRO A 49 12.22 -11.05 3.99
CA PRO A 49 12.99 -10.31 2.98
C PRO A 49 12.48 -10.51 1.54
N ARG A 50 11.83 -11.64 1.26
CA ARG A 50 11.21 -11.93 -0.05
C ARG A 50 10.02 -11.01 -0.35
N THR A 51 9.36 -10.48 0.67
CA THR A 51 8.14 -9.66 0.56
C THR A 51 8.39 -8.16 0.67
N LEU A 52 9.60 -7.74 1.09
CA LEU A 52 10.05 -6.35 0.99
C LEU A 52 10.26 -5.96 -0.48
#